data_AF-G3PQ79-F1
#
_entry.id   AF-G3PQ79-F1
#
_cell.length_a   1.000
_cell.length_b   1.000
_cell.length_c   1.000
_cell.angle_alpha   90.00
_cell.angle_beta   90.00
_cell.angle_gamma   90.00
#
_symmetry.space_group_name_H-M   'P 1'
#
loop_
_entity.id
_entity.type
_entity.pdbx_description
1 polymer ?
#
loop_
_entity_poly.entity_id
_entity_poly.type
_entity_poly.pdbx_seq_one_letter_code
_entity_poly.pdbx_strand_id
1 'polypeptide(L)'
;MVTWISNTHLAVRWVNRPQNASLLTECDATIGACKPRHGDSSETWLSMQTQEPLFSRDRSRFFLSLPVKQGGQGDFHHVTMFSRKLRGDQDEVRHLTSGDWEVTELLAYDENNQIIYFLSTEDAAEQRHVYSVSTLGLFPRRCLTCGLKEGCLFFAADINPDAQHAVLHCKGPGVPAVLLLSLDDVDSYFILENNLPLRSALEAKKRIQTEIRTISNDDFELPLKLIYPPDFTESFLYGLLLVVIGSPGGQAVTEEFGLDWASVLAGSDQVVVARLDGRG
;
A
#
# COMPACT_ATOMS: atom_id res chain seq x y z
N MET A 1 14.18 -6.77 9.87
CA MET A 1 14.49 -5.62 9.00
C MET A 1 15.64 -4.84 9.63
N VAL A 2 16.54 -4.30 8.80
CA VAL A 2 17.61 -3.38 9.21
C VAL A 2 17.68 -2.25 8.18
N THR A 3 17.62 -0.99 8.62
CA THR A 3 17.74 0.18 7.73
C THR A 3 18.60 1.28 8.37
N TRP A 4 19.26 2.09 7.56
CA TRP A 4 20.08 3.21 8.03
C TRP A 4 19.19 4.42 8.32
N ILE A 5 19.35 5.00 9.50
CA ILE A 5 18.64 6.24 9.90
C ILE A 5 19.54 7.46 9.68
N SER A 6 20.84 7.30 9.91
CA SER A 6 21.87 8.32 9.68
C SER A 6 23.20 7.64 9.36
N ASN A 7 24.25 8.42 9.05
CA ASN A 7 25.59 7.87 8.77
C ASN A 7 26.19 7.03 9.91
N THR A 8 25.65 7.13 11.13
CA THR A 8 26.16 6.41 12.30
C THR A 8 25.10 5.59 13.03
N HIS A 9 23.82 5.66 12.65
CA HIS A 9 22.73 4.99 13.37
C HIS A 9 21.86 4.13 12.45
N LEU A 10 21.42 3.00 12.99
CA LEU A 10 20.62 1.98 12.33
C LEU A 10 19.31 1.74 13.10
N ALA A 11 18.22 1.53 12.38
CA ALA A 11 17.00 0.93 12.90
C ALA A 11 17.08 -0.58 12.69
N VAL A 12 16.91 -1.35 13.77
CA VAL A 12 16.90 -2.82 13.72
C VAL A 12 15.59 -3.31 14.34
N ARG A 13 14.80 -4.04 13.56
CA ARG A 13 13.61 -4.75 14.06
C ARG A 13 13.95 -6.20 14.34
N TRP A 14 13.92 -6.55 15.62
CA TRP A 14 14.04 -7.91 16.13
C TRP A 14 12.67 -8.56 16.20
N VAL A 15 12.60 -9.83 15.83
CA VAL A 15 11.37 -10.63 15.88
C VAL A 15 11.72 -11.96 16.51
N ASN A 16 10.91 -12.42 17.47
CA ASN A 16 11.13 -13.72 18.07
C ASN A 16 10.77 -14.86 17.09
N ARG A 17 11.29 -16.07 17.35
CA ARG A 17 11.05 -17.24 16.49
C ARG A 17 9.55 -17.56 16.29
N PRO A 18 8.66 -17.44 17.30
CA PRO A 18 7.21 -17.60 17.11
C PRO A 18 6.52 -16.48 16.32
N GLN A 19 7.23 -15.38 16.02
CA GLN A 19 6.72 -14.22 15.28
C GLN A 19 5.54 -13.49 15.93
N ASN A 20 5.46 -13.51 17.26
CA ASN A 20 4.39 -12.87 18.03
C ASN A 20 4.87 -11.74 18.95
N ALA A 21 6.19 -11.48 19.00
CA ALA A 21 6.77 -10.33 19.68
C ALA A 21 7.90 -9.70 18.85
N SER A 22 7.89 -8.37 18.75
CA SER A 22 8.94 -7.62 18.07
C SER A 22 9.45 -6.46 18.91
N LEU A 23 10.70 -6.08 18.66
CA LEU A 23 11.35 -4.94 19.27
C LEU A 23 12.06 -4.15 18.19
N LEU A 24 11.71 -2.88 18.03
CA LEU A 24 12.44 -1.91 17.25
C LEU A 24 13.50 -1.24 18.13
N THR A 25 14.76 -1.32 17.71
CA THR A 25 15.89 -0.69 18.37
C THR A 25 16.57 0.31 17.45
N GLU A 26 17.07 1.40 18.03
CA GLU A 26 18.02 2.32 17.40
C GLU A 26 19.43 1.95 17.89
N CYS A 27 20.33 1.63 16.95
CA CYS A 27 21.69 1.20 17.25
C CYS A 27 22.71 2.20 16.71
N ASP A 28 23.67 2.61 17.54
CA ASP A 28 24.84 3.37 17.13
C ASP A 28 25.92 2.42 16.60
N ALA A 29 26.23 2.52 15.31
CA ALA A 29 27.18 1.66 14.61
C ALA A 29 28.64 1.92 15.02
N THR A 30 28.95 3.09 15.61
CA THR A 30 30.32 3.44 16.00
C THR A 30 30.75 2.76 17.30
N ILE A 31 29.80 2.57 18.23
CA ILE A 31 30.05 1.98 19.56
C ILE A 31 29.33 0.64 19.77
N GLY A 32 28.40 0.25 18.89
CA GLY A 32 27.62 -0.98 18.99
C GLY A 32 26.49 -0.93 20.04
N ALA A 33 26.13 0.24 20.54
CA ALA A 33 25.09 0.40 21.55
C ALA A 33 23.70 0.47 20.92
N CYS A 34 22.80 -0.41 21.32
CA CYS A 34 21.40 -0.44 20.86
C CYS A 34 20.44 -0.03 21.98
N LYS A 35 19.51 0.87 21.67
CA LYS A 35 18.45 1.33 22.58
C LYS A 35 17.07 0.90 22.05
N PRO A 36 16.21 0.29 22.89
CA PRO A 36 14.85 -0.01 22.49
C PRO A 36 14.06 1.28 22.24
N ARG A 37 13.25 1.30 21.18
CA ARG A 37 12.38 2.42 20.82
C ARG A 37 10.91 2.04 20.90
N HIS A 38 10.54 0.87 20.38
CA HIS A 38 9.15 0.40 20.39
C HIS A 38 9.10 -1.12 20.44
N GLY A 39 8.19 -1.67 21.25
CA GLY A 39 7.91 -3.10 21.32
C GLY A 39 6.46 -3.37 20.93
N ASP A 40 6.24 -4.48 20.23
CA ASP A 40 4.93 -4.89 19.74
C ASP A 40 4.69 -6.37 20.02
N SER A 41 3.44 -6.75 20.24
CA SER A 41 3.04 -8.12 20.58
C SER A 41 1.65 -8.45 20.03
N SER A 42 1.50 -9.67 19.54
CA SER A 42 0.23 -10.20 19.01
C SER A 42 -0.11 -11.53 19.67
N GLU A 43 -1.40 -11.84 19.80
CA GLU A 43 -1.88 -13.15 20.24
C GLU A 43 -1.73 -14.22 19.16
N THR A 44 -1.69 -13.81 17.89
CA THR A 44 -1.54 -14.68 16.72
C THR A 44 -0.12 -14.59 16.16
N TRP A 45 0.09 -13.71 15.17
CA TRP A 45 1.38 -13.36 14.59
C TRP A 45 1.44 -11.85 14.35
N LEU A 46 2.64 -11.33 14.12
CA LEU A 46 2.85 -9.93 13.80
C LEU A 46 2.83 -9.69 12.28
N SER A 47 2.15 -8.63 11.86
CA SER A 47 2.07 -8.17 10.47
C SER A 47 3.21 -7.23 10.08
N MET A 48 3.44 -7.02 8.78
CA MET A 48 4.37 -6.02 8.22
C MET A 48 5.79 -5.97 8.85
N GLN A 49 6.40 -7.13 9.10
CA GLN A 49 7.70 -7.23 9.78
C GLN A 49 8.89 -6.62 8.99
N THR A 50 8.69 -6.36 7.70
CA THR A 50 9.66 -5.72 6.81
C THR A 50 9.52 -4.21 6.72
N GLN A 51 8.47 -3.62 7.29
CA GLN A 51 8.22 -2.18 7.24
C GLN A 51 9.40 -1.39 7.80
N GLU A 52 9.83 -0.38 7.03
CA GLU A 52 10.87 0.57 7.41
C GLU A 52 10.28 1.79 8.14
N PRO A 53 10.83 2.19 9.31
CA PRO A 53 10.43 3.42 9.99
C PRO A 53 10.97 4.66 9.28
N LEU A 54 10.16 5.71 9.23
CA LEU A 54 10.62 7.05 8.86
C LEU A 54 11.05 7.81 10.11
N PHE A 55 12.21 8.45 10.09
CA PHE A 55 12.74 9.24 11.20
C PHE A 55 12.87 10.71 10.83
N SER A 56 12.70 11.60 11.81
CA SER A 56 13.14 13.00 11.68
C SER A 56 14.67 13.08 11.65
N ARG A 57 15.23 14.15 11.07
CA ARG A 57 16.69 14.35 10.95
C ARG A 57 17.38 14.35 12.32
N ASP A 58 16.71 14.87 13.34
CA ASP A 58 17.20 14.89 14.73
C ASP A 58 16.91 13.60 15.51
N ARG A 59 16.17 12.65 14.91
CA ARG A 59 15.70 11.37 15.50
C ARG A 59 14.81 11.55 16.73
N SER A 60 14.28 12.75 16.96
CA SER A 60 13.31 13.02 18.03
C SER A 60 11.94 12.43 17.72
N ARG A 61 11.63 12.22 16.43
CA ARG A 61 10.39 11.61 15.98
C ARG A 61 10.66 10.45 15.04
N PHE A 62 9.77 9.47 15.08
CA PHE A 62 9.70 8.45 14.04
C PHE A 62 8.27 8.01 13.79
N PHE A 63 8.06 7.35 12.67
CA PHE A 63 6.74 6.96 12.19
C PHE A 63 6.72 5.49 11.79
N LEU A 64 5.61 4.84 12.13
CA LEU A 64 5.30 3.46 11.76
C LEU A 64 3.81 3.36 11.41
N SER A 65 3.47 2.50 10.46
CA SER A 65 2.12 1.98 10.25
C SER A 65 1.88 0.82 11.23
N LEU A 66 0.95 1.00 12.16
CA LEU A 66 0.65 0.03 13.23
C LEU A 66 -0.84 -0.30 13.25
N PRO A 67 -1.23 -1.51 13.71
CA PRO A 67 -2.64 -1.85 13.86
C PRO A 67 -3.30 -0.96 14.92
N VAL A 68 -4.40 -0.32 14.55
CA VAL A 68 -5.23 0.51 15.43
C VAL A 68 -6.67 0.00 15.38
N LYS A 69 -7.24 -0.27 16.55
CA LYS A 69 -8.64 -0.70 16.73
C LYS A 69 -9.62 0.32 16.14
N GLN A 70 -10.43 -0.11 15.17
CA GLN A 70 -11.51 0.66 14.54
C GLN A 70 -12.89 0.15 14.97
N GLY A 71 -13.04 -0.16 16.26
CA GLY A 71 -14.31 -0.65 16.81
C GLY A 71 -14.63 -2.08 16.39
N GLY A 72 -15.81 -2.31 15.81
CA GLY A 72 -16.30 -3.65 15.47
C GLY A 72 -15.68 -4.26 14.22
N GLN A 73 -15.05 -3.45 13.36
CA GLN A 73 -14.43 -3.88 12.09
C GLN A 73 -13.03 -4.47 12.27
N GLY A 74 -12.50 -4.48 13.50
CA GLY A 74 -11.17 -4.99 13.81
C GLY A 74 -10.09 -3.92 13.79
N ASP A 75 -8.87 -4.34 13.47
CA ASP A 75 -7.66 -3.53 13.55
C ASP A 75 -7.14 -3.27 12.15
N PHE A 76 -6.84 -2.01 11.85
CA PHE A 76 -6.30 -1.59 10.56
C PHE A 76 -4.97 -0.89 10.75
N HIS A 77 -4.06 -1.07 9.80
CA HIS A 77 -2.76 -0.41 9.80
C HIS A 77 -2.91 1.09 9.55
N HIS A 78 -2.47 1.91 10.51
CA HIS A 78 -2.58 3.37 10.46
C HIS A 78 -1.27 4.07 10.84
N VAL A 79 -1.04 5.25 10.27
CA VAL A 79 0.16 6.06 10.52
C VAL A 79 0.19 6.45 11.99
N THR A 80 1.25 6.05 12.68
CA THR A 80 1.49 6.33 14.09
C THR A 80 2.80 7.08 14.24
N MET A 81 2.73 8.25 14.87
CA MET A 81 3.86 9.09 15.22
C MET A 81 4.32 8.81 16.64
N PHE A 82 5.62 8.66 16.80
CA PHE A 82 6.31 8.54 18.08
C PHE A 82 7.18 9.78 18.28
N SER A 83 7.00 10.49 19.39
CA SER A 83 7.77 11.70 19.72
C SER A 83 8.50 11.53 21.05
N ARG A 84 9.80 11.76 21.03
CA ARG A 84 10.64 11.63 22.23
C ARG A 84 10.27 12.66 23.28
N LYS A 85 9.92 12.20 24.49
CA LYS A 85 9.67 13.09 25.62
C LYS A 85 10.99 13.62 26.18
N LEU A 86 10.99 14.91 26.55
CA LEU A 86 12.12 15.54 27.26
C LEU A 86 12.33 14.95 28.66
N ARG A 87 11.28 14.38 29.26
CA ARG A 87 11.29 13.75 30.58
C ARG A 87 10.52 12.43 30.52
N GLY A 88 11.24 11.31 30.55
CA GLY A 88 10.67 9.96 30.53
C GLY A 88 11.40 9.03 29.56
N ASP A 89 11.36 7.73 29.84
CA ASP A 89 11.97 6.69 28.99
C ASP A 89 11.06 6.24 27.83
N GLN A 90 9.80 6.69 27.80
CA GLN A 90 8.82 6.31 26.78
C GLN A 90 8.42 7.48 25.89
N ASP A 91 8.34 7.20 24.59
CA ASP A 91 7.90 8.17 23.59
C ASP A 91 6.39 8.45 23.70
N GLU A 92 5.99 9.67 23.33
CA GLU A 92 4.58 10.03 23.15
C GLU A 92 4.08 9.45 21.82
N VAL A 93 2.97 8.71 21.87
CA VAL A 93 2.38 8.04 20.71
C VAL A 93 1.13 8.80 20.26
N ARG A 94 1.01 9.07 18.96
CA ARG A 94 -0.18 9.68 18.34
C ARG A 94 -0.52 8.99 17.02
N HIS A 95 -1.76 8.59 16.84
CA HIS A 95 -2.26 8.08 15.56
C HIS A 95 -2.69 9.27 14.69
N LEU A 96 -2.13 9.35 13.48
CA LEU A 96 -2.40 10.42 12.53
C LEU A 96 -3.53 10.07 11.55
N THR A 97 -3.84 8.78 11.41
CA THR A 97 -4.90 8.27 10.54
C THR A 97 -5.80 7.29 11.29
N SER A 98 -7.03 7.12 10.79
CA SER A 98 -8.05 6.20 11.30
C SER A 98 -9.12 5.96 10.23
N GLY A 99 -9.86 4.87 10.36
CA GLY A 99 -10.93 4.44 9.45
C GLY A 99 -10.79 2.98 9.02
N ASP A 100 -11.84 2.46 8.38
CA ASP A 100 -11.97 1.06 7.95
C ASP A 100 -11.20 0.80 6.64
N TRP A 101 -9.90 1.10 6.65
CA TRP A 101 -8.97 0.99 5.53
C TRP A 101 -7.53 0.98 6.05
N GLU A 102 -6.58 0.55 5.21
CA GLU A 102 -5.19 0.37 5.64
C GLU A 102 -4.19 1.31 4.96
N VAL A 103 -3.17 1.70 5.74
CA VAL A 103 -1.92 2.27 5.25
C VAL A 103 -0.96 1.14 4.91
N THR A 104 -0.71 0.95 3.62
CA THR A 104 0.11 -0.17 3.13
C THR A 104 1.60 0.13 3.10
N GLU A 105 2.00 1.40 2.98
CA GLU A 105 3.41 1.78 2.94
C GLU A 105 3.60 3.24 3.35
N LEU A 106 4.62 3.52 4.16
CA LEU A 106 5.07 4.89 4.41
C LEU A 106 6.15 5.26 3.39
N LEU A 107 5.97 6.37 2.68
CA LEU A 107 6.82 6.75 1.55
C LEU A 107 7.88 7.77 1.94
N ALA A 108 7.47 8.87 2.56
CA ALA A 108 8.38 9.95 2.95
C ALA A 108 7.79 10.82 4.06
N TYR A 109 8.69 11.49 4.78
CA TYR A 109 8.36 12.50 5.75
C TYR A 109 9.03 13.83 5.38
N ASP A 110 8.22 14.82 5.03
CA ASP A 110 8.65 16.19 4.82
C ASP A 110 8.68 16.92 6.17
N GLU A 111 9.87 17.03 6.73
CA GLU A 111 10.09 17.71 8.01
C GLU A 111 9.93 19.23 7.91
N ASN A 112 10.08 19.84 6.73
CA ASN A 112 9.94 21.29 6.57
C ASN A 112 8.46 21.69 6.65
N ASN A 113 7.60 20.96 5.94
CA ASN A 113 6.16 21.21 5.91
C ASN A 113 5.37 20.40 6.93
N GLN A 114 6.02 19.47 7.64
CA GLN A 114 5.40 18.60 8.65
C GLN A 114 4.31 17.71 8.03
N ILE A 115 4.64 17.04 6.91
CA ILE A 115 3.73 16.21 6.11
C ILE A 115 4.31 14.80 5.97
N ILE A 116 3.47 13.77 6.10
CA ILE A 116 3.80 12.39 5.76
C ILE A 116 3.06 11.97 4.51
N TYR A 117 3.77 11.28 3.63
CA TYR A 117 3.24 10.67 2.43
C TYR A 117 3.21 9.14 2.59
N PHE A 118 2.13 8.52 2.16
CA PHE A 118 1.91 7.08 2.33
C PHE A 118 0.96 6.51 1.26
N LEU A 119 1.01 5.19 1.05
CA LEU A 119 0.04 4.46 0.25
C LEU A 119 -1.11 3.96 1.12
N SER A 120 -2.34 4.04 0.62
CA SER A 120 -3.53 3.63 1.35
C SER A 120 -4.60 3.02 0.46
N THR A 121 -5.49 2.25 1.09
CA THR A 121 -6.71 1.63 0.54
C THR A 121 -7.98 2.42 0.88
N GLU A 122 -7.86 3.68 1.31
CA GLU A 122 -8.98 4.51 1.78
C GLU A 122 -10.08 4.73 0.73
N ASP A 123 -9.75 4.75 -0.57
CA ASP A 123 -10.76 4.85 -1.63
C ASP A 123 -11.48 3.51 -1.86
N ALA A 124 -10.72 2.43 -2.04
CA ALA A 124 -11.23 1.07 -2.16
C ALA A 124 -10.14 0.03 -1.83
N ALA A 125 -10.56 -1.16 -1.39
CA ALA A 125 -9.66 -2.23 -0.94
C ALA A 125 -8.77 -2.78 -2.07
N GLU A 126 -9.26 -2.80 -3.30
CA GLU A 126 -8.58 -3.23 -4.53
C GLU A 126 -7.69 -2.14 -5.16
N GLN A 127 -7.77 -0.90 -4.65
CA GLN A 127 -7.06 0.27 -5.17
C GLN A 127 -5.90 0.67 -4.25
N ARG A 128 -4.92 1.40 -4.80
CA ARG A 128 -3.82 1.96 -4.02
C ARG A 128 -3.54 3.38 -4.48
N HIS A 129 -3.67 4.32 -3.56
CA HIS A 129 -3.43 5.73 -3.83
C HIS A 129 -2.38 6.31 -2.89
N VAL A 130 -1.65 7.29 -3.38
CA VAL A 130 -0.75 8.12 -2.56
C VAL A 130 -1.58 9.19 -1.87
N TYR A 131 -1.45 9.25 -0.54
CA TYR A 131 -2.04 10.26 0.33
C TYR A 131 -0.95 11.04 1.05
N SER A 132 -1.33 12.23 1.51
CA SER A 132 -0.56 13.01 2.47
C SER A 132 -1.37 13.31 3.72
N VAL A 133 -0.71 13.41 4.87
CA VAL A 133 -1.30 13.83 6.15
C VAL A 133 -0.37 14.77 6.88
N SER A 134 -0.90 15.86 7.44
CA SER A 134 -0.09 16.72 8.32
C SER A 134 0.17 16.03 9.66
N THR A 135 1.38 16.18 10.19
CA THR A 135 1.74 15.70 11.55
C THR A 135 1.31 16.68 12.64
N LEU A 136 0.76 17.84 12.26
CA LEU A 136 0.31 18.90 13.16
C LEU A 136 -1.21 19.11 13.10
N GLY A 137 -1.76 19.67 14.18
CA GLY A 137 -3.15 20.10 14.24
C GLY A 137 -4.14 18.94 14.20
N LEU A 138 -5.13 19.05 13.31
CA LEU A 138 -6.24 18.08 13.15
C LEU A 138 -5.91 16.95 12.16
N PHE A 139 -4.66 16.85 11.70
CA PHE A 139 -4.20 15.83 10.76
C PHE A 139 -5.05 15.75 9.47
N PRO A 140 -5.28 16.88 8.76
CA PRO A 140 -5.99 16.84 7.49
C PRO A 140 -5.25 15.93 6.51
N ARG A 141 -6.02 15.05 5.87
CA ARG A 141 -5.53 14.08 4.90
C ARG A 141 -6.01 14.45 3.50
N ARG A 142 -5.12 14.33 2.51
CA ARG A 142 -5.39 14.65 1.10
C ARG A 142 -4.93 13.48 0.23
N CYS A 143 -5.79 13.05 -0.70
CA CYS A 143 -5.37 12.14 -1.75
C CYS A 143 -4.64 12.91 -2.86
N LEU A 144 -3.46 12.46 -3.26
CA LEU A 144 -2.64 13.11 -4.29
C LEU A 144 -2.83 12.48 -5.68
N THR A 145 -3.30 11.24 -5.73
CA THR A 145 -3.40 10.47 -6.97
C THR A 145 -4.83 10.15 -7.39
N CYS A 146 -5.81 10.42 -6.52
CA CYS A 146 -7.22 10.26 -6.83
C CYS A 146 -7.60 11.19 -7.99
N GLY A 147 -8.00 10.60 -9.12
CA GLY A 147 -8.34 11.36 -10.32
C GLY A 147 -7.16 12.03 -11.04
N LEU A 148 -5.92 11.78 -10.64
CA LEU A 148 -4.73 12.39 -11.27
C LEU A 148 -4.57 11.92 -12.72
N LYS A 149 -4.77 10.63 -12.97
CA LYS A 149 -4.64 10.02 -14.30
C LYS A 149 -5.80 9.06 -14.55
N GLU A 150 -6.52 9.29 -15.64
CA GLU A 150 -7.58 8.39 -16.08
C GLU A 150 -7.04 6.97 -16.36
N GLY A 151 -7.78 5.96 -15.90
CA GLY A 151 -7.38 4.56 -16.00
C GLY A 151 -6.25 4.16 -15.05
N CYS A 152 -6.00 4.96 -14.01
CA CYS A 152 -5.03 4.64 -12.96
C CYS A 152 -5.63 4.70 -11.56
N LEU A 153 -5.76 3.54 -10.92
CA LEU A 153 -6.30 3.34 -9.57
C LEU A 153 -5.33 2.58 -8.64
N PHE A 154 -4.24 2.04 -9.19
CA PHE A 154 -3.23 1.33 -8.42
C PHE A 154 -1.86 1.99 -8.64
N PHE A 155 -1.37 2.64 -7.59
CA PHE A 155 -0.11 3.38 -7.61
C PHE A 155 0.94 2.74 -6.68
N ALA A 156 2.19 2.85 -7.10
CA ALA A 156 3.34 2.88 -6.20
C ALA A 156 4.07 4.22 -6.40
N ALA A 157 4.90 4.62 -5.45
CA ALA A 157 5.58 5.90 -5.54
C ALA A 157 6.96 5.87 -4.89
N ASP A 158 7.90 6.60 -5.49
CA ASP A 158 9.20 6.90 -4.91
C ASP A 158 9.30 8.41 -4.72
N ILE A 159 9.43 8.87 -3.48
CA ILE A 159 9.51 10.30 -3.16
C ILE A 159 10.98 10.66 -2.88
N ASN A 160 11.44 11.77 -3.45
CA ASN A 160 12.82 12.19 -3.24
C ASN A 160 13.08 12.62 -1.78
N PRO A 161 14.33 12.56 -1.27
CA PRO A 161 14.63 12.84 0.14
C PRO A 161 14.21 14.23 0.66
N ASP A 162 14.13 15.21 -0.23
CA ASP A 162 13.70 16.58 0.10
C ASP A 162 12.18 16.81 -0.10
N ALA A 163 11.42 15.76 -0.46
CA ALA A 163 9.97 15.77 -0.65
C ALA A 163 9.45 16.89 -1.58
N GLN A 164 10.18 17.18 -2.65
CA GLN A 164 9.79 18.14 -3.69
C GLN A 164 9.16 17.47 -4.91
N HIS A 165 9.54 16.22 -5.19
CA HIS A 165 9.11 15.48 -6.37
C HIS A 165 8.84 14.03 -6.01
N ALA A 166 7.88 13.43 -6.71
CA ALA A 166 7.56 12.02 -6.62
C ALA A 166 7.60 11.38 -8.00
N VAL A 167 8.25 10.22 -8.11
CA VAL A 167 8.07 9.32 -9.25
C VAL A 167 6.89 8.43 -8.92
N LEU A 168 5.82 8.56 -9.68
CA LEU A 168 4.61 7.74 -9.53
C LEU A 168 4.62 6.62 -10.55
N HIS A 169 4.49 5.39 -10.08
CA HIS A 169 4.29 4.22 -10.92
C HIS A 169 2.80 3.93 -10.96
N CYS A 170 2.14 4.35 -12.04
CA CYS A 170 0.81 3.89 -12.35
C CYS A 170 0.88 2.42 -12.78
N LYS A 171 0.34 1.52 -11.97
CA LYS A 171 0.41 0.07 -12.20
C LYS A 171 -0.90 -0.54 -12.67
N GLY A 172 -1.99 0.21 -12.76
CA GLY A 172 -3.26 -0.30 -13.28
C GLY A 172 -4.45 0.56 -12.90
N PRO A 173 -5.65 0.23 -13.43
CA PRO A 173 -5.95 -0.95 -14.25
C PRO A 173 -5.56 -0.83 -15.72
N GLY A 174 -5.31 0.38 -16.21
CA GLY A 174 -4.80 0.61 -17.56
C GLY A 174 -3.36 0.12 -17.75
N VAL A 175 -2.85 0.26 -18.98
CA VAL A 175 -1.43 -0.04 -19.27
C VAL A 175 -0.53 0.80 -18.37
N PRO A 176 0.42 0.18 -17.63
CA PRO A 176 1.28 0.88 -16.68
C PRO A 176 2.01 2.07 -17.29
N ALA A 177 2.26 3.07 -16.47
CA ALA A 177 2.97 4.29 -16.85
C ALA A 177 3.78 4.82 -15.66
N VAL A 178 4.85 5.54 -15.95
CA VAL A 178 5.68 6.21 -14.94
C VAL A 178 5.53 7.71 -15.13
N LEU A 179 5.19 8.41 -14.05
CA LEU A 179 4.93 9.84 -14.02
C LEU A 179 5.92 10.52 -13.07
N LEU A 180 6.25 11.78 -13.34
CA LEU A 180 6.95 12.67 -12.43
C LEU A 180 5.97 13.74 -11.96
N LEU A 181 5.76 13.81 -10.64
CA LEU A 181 4.88 14.75 -9.97
C LEU A 181 5.72 15.76 -9.17
N SER A 182 5.37 17.04 -9.22
CA SER A 182 5.86 18.03 -8.25
C SER A 182 4.92 18.03 -7.04
N LEU A 183 5.48 17.98 -5.83
CA LEU A 183 4.66 18.01 -4.61
C LEU A 183 4.19 19.43 -4.26
N ASP A 184 4.77 20.46 -4.89
CA ASP A 184 4.30 21.86 -4.80
C ASP A 184 3.09 22.13 -5.71
N ASP A 185 2.99 21.42 -6.84
CA ASP A 185 1.86 21.48 -7.79
C ASP A 185 1.38 20.06 -8.13
N VAL A 186 0.51 19.53 -7.28
CA VAL A 186 0.06 18.13 -7.35
C VAL A 186 -0.98 17.86 -8.44
N ASP A 187 -1.43 18.90 -9.15
CA ASP A 187 -2.44 18.77 -10.21
C ASP A 187 -1.79 18.59 -11.60
N SER A 188 -0.46 18.74 -11.71
CA SER A 188 0.28 18.60 -12.95
C SER A 188 1.38 17.52 -12.85
N TYR A 189 1.57 16.77 -13.94
CA TYR A 189 2.60 15.74 -14.00
C TYR A 189 3.24 15.66 -15.39
N PHE A 190 4.49 15.19 -15.41
CA PHE A 190 5.20 14.81 -16.62
C PHE A 190 5.19 13.30 -16.79
N ILE A 191 5.14 12.82 -18.02
CA ILE A 191 5.15 11.38 -18.33
C ILE A 191 6.60 10.96 -18.62
N LEU A 192 7.17 10.12 -17.75
CA LEU A 192 8.51 9.56 -17.94
C LEU A 192 8.49 8.33 -18.86
N GLU A 193 7.48 7.46 -18.69
CA GLU A 193 7.26 6.27 -19.52
C GLU A 193 5.75 6.02 -19.65
N ASN A 194 5.28 5.67 -20.84
CA ASN A 194 3.86 5.45 -21.14
C ASN A 194 3.56 4.09 -21.78
N ASN A 195 4.58 3.25 -21.99
CA ASN A 195 4.52 1.92 -22.55
C ASN A 195 3.76 1.89 -23.89
N LEU A 196 4.05 2.84 -24.79
CA LEU A 196 3.41 2.94 -26.11
C LEU A 196 3.44 1.61 -26.90
N PRO A 197 4.56 0.87 -27.00
CA PRO A 197 4.57 -0.40 -27.73
C PRO A 197 3.57 -1.42 -27.17
N LEU A 198 3.46 -1.54 -25.84
CA LEU A 198 2.51 -2.43 -25.19
C LEU A 198 1.07 -1.98 -25.43
N ARG A 199 0.81 -0.67 -25.32
CA ARG A 199 -0.52 -0.10 -25.60
C ARG A 199 -0.97 -0.42 -27.03
N SER A 200 -0.12 -0.15 -28.02
CA SER A 200 -0.43 -0.46 -29.43
C SER A 200 -0.60 -1.97 -29.68
N ALA A 201 0.17 -2.82 -29.00
CA ALA A 201 0.00 -4.27 -29.11
C ALA A 201 -1.34 -4.76 -28.55
N LEU A 202 -1.84 -4.14 -27.48
CA LEU A 202 -3.12 -4.48 -26.85
C LEU A 202 -4.33 -3.92 -27.62
N GLU A 203 -4.19 -2.77 -28.28
CA GLU A 203 -5.22 -2.22 -29.16
C GLU A 203 -5.53 -3.15 -30.34
N ALA A 204 -4.54 -3.92 -30.80
CA ALA A 204 -4.72 -4.94 -31.84
C ALA A 204 -5.37 -6.25 -31.34
N LYS A 205 -5.63 -6.39 -30.04
CA LYS A 205 -6.26 -7.57 -29.43
C LYS A 205 -7.69 -7.26 -29.02
N LYS A 206 -8.54 -8.30 -28.96
CA LYS A 206 -9.88 -8.17 -28.40
C LYS A 206 -9.77 -7.79 -26.92
N ARG A 207 -10.44 -6.70 -26.53
CA ARG A 207 -10.45 -6.23 -25.14
C ARG A 207 -11.27 -7.21 -24.29
N ILE A 208 -10.64 -7.72 -23.24
CA ILE A 208 -11.27 -8.56 -22.22
C ILE A 208 -11.99 -7.63 -21.24
N GLN A 209 -13.17 -8.03 -20.78
CA GLN A 209 -13.96 -7.26 -19.82
C GLN A 209 -13.69 -7.78 -18.41
N THR A 210 -13.53 -6.87 -17.45
CA THR A 210 -13.33 -7.21 -16.04
C THR A 210 -14.38 -6.53 -15.19
N GLU A 211 -14.87 -7.24 -14.18
CA GLU A 211 -15.84 -6.73 -13.22
C GLU A 211 -15.44 -7.18 -11.82
N ILE A 212 -15.51 -6.27 -10.85
CA ILE A 212 -15.34 -6.58 -9.44
C ILE A 212 -16.72 -6.53 -8.79
N ARG A 213 -17.07 -7.60 -8.09
CA ARG A 213 -18.31 -7.75 -7.32
C ARG A 213 -17.98 -8.06 -5.88
N THR A 214 -18.82 -7.63 -4.96
CA THR A 214 -18.70 -8.00 -3.56
C THR A 214 -19.66 -9.15 -3.25
N ILE A 215 -19.15 -10.19 -2.59
CA ILE A 215 -19.94 -11.29 -2.03
C ILE A 215 -19.99 -11.10 -0.52
N SER A 216 -21.19 -10.94 0.04
CA SER A 216 -21.38 -10.92 1.49
C SER A 216 -21.39 -12.34 2.04
N ASN A 217 -20.58 -12.60 3.06
CA ASN A 217 -20.55 -13.86 3.80
C ASN A 217 -20.38 -13.58 5.30
N ASP A 218 -21.42 -13.86 6.09
CA ASP A 218 -21.53 -13.45 7.50
C ASP A 218 -21.29 -11.94 7.67
N ASP A 219 -20.29 -11.56 8.46
CA ASP A 219 -19.90 -10.18 8.75
C ASP A 219 -18.83 -9.65 7.76
N PHE A 220 -18.47 -10.41 6.72
CA PHE A 220 -17.40 -10.05 5.78
C PHE A 220 -17.91 -9.77 4.36
N GLU A 221 -17.31 -8.76 3.75
CA GLU A 221 -17.46 -8.43 2.34
C GLU A 221 -16.24 -8.95 1.57
N LEU A 222 -16.46 -9.93 0.69
CA LEU A 222 -15.41 -10.65 -0.03
C LEU A 222 -15.39 -10.20 -1.49
N PRO A 223 -14.34 -9.54 -1.99
CA PRO A 223 -14.28 -9.10 -3.36
C PRO A 223 -14.01 -10.28 -4.30
N LEU A 224 -14.77 -10.31 -5.39
CA LEU A 224 -14.71 -11.28 -6.49
C LEU A 224 -14.41 -10.51 -7.78
N LYS A 225 -13.27 -10.81 -8.41
CA LYS A 225 -12.93 -10.31 -9.76
C LYS A 225 -13.29 -11.35 -10.80
N LEU A 226 -14.16 -10.98 -11.73
CA LEU A 226 -14.54 -11.77 -12.90
C LEU A 226 -13.88 -11.18 -14.14
N ILE A 227 -13.31 -12.07 -14.95
CA ILE A 227 -12.73 -11.77 -16.25
C ILE A 227 -13.54 -12.52 -17.30
N TYR A 228 -14.23 -11.77 -18.14
CA TYR A 228 -15.15 -12.29 -19.14
C TYR A 228 -14.50 -12.37 -20.53
N PRO A 229 -14.90 -13.35 -21.36
CA PRO A 229 -14.57 -13.34 -22.77
C PRO A 229 -14.99 -12.04 -23.47
N PRO A 230 -14.28 -11.58 -24.52
CA PRO A 230 -14.61 -10.32 -25.20
C PRO A 230 -16.03 -10.22 -25.76
N ASP A 231 -16.61 -11.36 -26.15
CA ASP A 231 -17.94 -11.49 -26.75
C ASP A 231 -18.94 -12.10 -25.75
N PHE A 232 -18.76 -11.85 -24.45
CA PHE A 232 -19.60 -12.40 -23.39
C PHE A 232 -21.07 -12.00 -23.52
N THR A 233 -21.96 -12.97 -23.32
CA THR A 233 -23.41 -12.73 -23.24
C THR A 233 -24.03 -13.66 -22.20
N GLU A 234 -25.06 -13.21 -21.50
CA GLU A 234 -25.76 -14.03 -20.48
C GLU A 234 -26.53 -15.22 -21.07
N SER A 235 -26.64 -15.32 -22.40
CA SER A 235 -27.38 -16.38 -23.09
C SER A 235 -26.60 -17.69 -23.27
N PHE A 236 -25.28 -17.69 -23.05
CA PHE A 236 -24.43 -18.87 -23.22
C PHE A 236 -23.92 -19.40 -21.88
N LEU A 237 -23.62 -20.70 -21.85
CA LEU A 237 -22.92 -21.35 -20.75
C LEU A 237 -21.42 -21.33 -21.03
N TYR A 238 -20.65 -20.79 -20.09
CA TYR A 238 -19.19 -20.71 -20.18
C TYR A 238 -18.55 -21.65 -19.16
N GLY A 239 -17.35 -22.15 -19.47
CA GLY A 239 -16.50 -22.74 -18.44
C GLY A 239 -16.12 -21.67 -17.42
N LEU A 240 -16.05 -22.04 -16.14
CA LEU A 240 -15.58 -21.17 -15.07
C LEU A 240 -14.29 -21.75 -14.49
N LEU A 241 -13.23 -20.94 -14.51
CA LEU A 241 -11.98 -21.25 -13.83
C LEU A 241 -11.83 -20.35 -12.61
N LEU A 242 -11.80 -20.95 -11.42
CA LEU A 242 -11.48 -20.24 -10.18
C LEU A 242 -9.97 -20.31 -9.93
N VAL A 243 -9.31 -19.15 -9.93
CA VAL A 243 -7.91 -18.99 -9.57
C VAL A 243 -7.84 -18.56 -8.10
N VAL A 244 -7.15 -19.37 -7.28
CA VAL A 244 -7.04 -19.17 -5.83
C VAL A 244 -5.62 -18.73 -5.49
N ILE A 245 -5.48 -17.79 -4.55
CA ILE A 245 -4.18 -17.37 -4.03
C ILE A 245 -3.54 -18.47 -3.18
N GLY A 246 -2.22 -18.58 -3.29
CA GLY A 246 -1.43 -19.60 -2.59
C GLY A 246 -0.84 -19.18 -1.24
N SER A 247 -1.06 -17.95 -0.77
CA SER A 247 -0.40 -17.40 0.42
C SER A 247 -1.36 -16.62 1.32
N PRO A 248 -1.34 -16.86 2.65
CA PRO A 248 -2.07 -16.02 3.59
C PRO A 248 -1.65 -14.55 3.51
N GLY A 249 -2.60 -13.63 3.69
CA GLY A 249 -2.44 -12.17 3.58
C GLY A 249 -2.22 -11.67 2.15
N GLY A 250 -2.35 -12.54 1.15
CA GLY A 250 -2.27 -12.16 -0.25
C GLY A 250 -3.61 -11.62 -0.76
N GLN A 251 -3.54 -10.67 -1.69
CA GLN A 251 -4.71 -10.07 -2.34
C GLN A 251 -4.75 -10.45 -3.83
N ALA A 252 -5.83 -11.12 -4.27
CA ALA A 252 -6.03 -11.61 -5.63
C ALA A 252 -6.86 -10.63 -6.45
N VAL A 253 -7.79 -9.94 -5.78
CA VAL A 253 -8.68 -8.95 -6.37
C VAL A 253 -8.05 -7.58 -6.15
N THR A 254 -7.44 -7.08 -7.21
CA THR A 254 -6.72 -5.81 -7.28
C THR A 254 -7.00 -5.12 -8.62
N GLU A 255 -6.91 -3.80 -8.65
CA GLU A 255 -6.88 -2.99 -9.87
C GLU A 255 -5.49 -2.90 -10.50
N GLU A 256 -4.50 -3.60 -9.97
CA GLU A 256 -3.19 -3.75 -10.62
C GLU A 256 -3.34 -4.43 -12.00
N PHE A 257 -2.66 -3.88 -13.00
CA PHE A 257 -2.63 -4.42 -14.36
C PHE A 257 -1.88 -5.75 -14.38
N GLY A 258 -2.57 -6.80 -14.83
CA GLY A 258 -1.99 -8.12 -15.00
C GLY A 258 -2.31 -8.68 -16.38
N LEU A 259 -1.27 -9.14 -17.08
CA LEU A 259 -1.39 -9.98 -18.27
C LEU A 259 -0.72 -11.32 -17.99
N ASP A 260 -1.54 -12.37 -17.90
CA ASP A 260 -1.08 -13.72 -17.65
C ASP A 260 -1.79 -14.72 -18.57
N TRP A 261 -1.53 -16.01 -18.35
CA TRP A 261 -2.15 -17.08 -19.11
C TRP A 261 -3.69 -17.10 -18.97
N ALA A 262 -4.23 -16.58 -17.87
CA ALA A 262 -5.67 -16.53 -17.65
C ALA A 262 -6.34 -15.49 -18.58
N SER A 263 -5.62 -14.41 -18.92
CA SER A 263 -6.05 -13.49 -19.98
C SER A 263 -6.17 -14.19 -21.33
N VAL A 264 -5.25 -15.11 -21.65
CA VAL A 264 -5.32 -15.89 -22.91
C VAL A 264 -6.53 -16.82 -22.91
N LEU A 265 -6.78 -17.50 -21.79
CA LEU A 265 -7.91 -18.42 -21.62
C LEU A 265 -9.26 -17.69 -21.78
N ALA A 266 -9.41 -16.54 -21.13
CA ALA A 266 -10.61 -15.71 -21.28
C ALA A 266 -10.74 -15.13 -22.70
N GLY A 267 -9.64 -14.67 -23.28
CA GLY A 267 -9.63 -14.03 -24.60
C GLY A 267 -9.85 -14.99 -25.78
N SER A 268 -9.37 -16.24 -25.68
CA SER A 268 -9.28 -17.17 -26.81
C SER A 268 -10.19 -18.40 -26.66
N ASP A 269 -10.37 -18.90 -25.44
CA ASP A 269 -11.03 -20.19 -25.19
C ASP A 269 -12.43 -20.07 -24.59
N GLN A 270 -12.98 -18.84 -24.50
CA GLN A 270 -14.33 -18.57 -23.99
C GLN A 270 -14.55 -19.12 -22.57
N VAL A 271 -13.57 -18.93 -21.69
CA VAL A 271 -13.66 -19.31 -20.27
C VAL A 271 -13.79 -18.04 -19.42
N VAL A 272 -14.71 -18.02 -18.46
CA VAL A 272 -14.76 -16.98 -17.44
C VAL A 272 -13.73 -17.32 -16.38
N VAL A 273 -12.87 -16.35 -16.02
CA VAL A 273 -11.89 -16.51 -14.94
C VAL A 273 -12.36 -15.73 -13.72
N ALA A 274 -12.37 -16.38 -12.57
CA ALA A 274 -12.73 -15.79 -11.28
C ALA A 274 -11.52 -15.77 -10.34
N ARG A 275 -11.36 -14.67 -9.58
CA ARG A 275 -10.48 -14.56 -8.41
C ARG A 275 -11.31 -14.07 -7.24
N LEU A 276 -11.19 -14.71 -6.08
CA LEU A 276 -11.95 -14.37 -4.88
C LEU A 276 -10.98 -14.21 -3.71
N ASP A 277 -11.06 -13.08 -3.02
CA ASP A 277 -10.36 -12.91 -1.75
C ASP A 277 -11.26 -13.34 -0.60
N GLY A 278 -10.89 -14.46 0.00
CA GLY A 278 -11.51 -14.97 1.22
C GLY A 278 -10.88 -14.38 2.47
N ARG A 279 -11.21 -14.94 3.63
CA ARG A 279 -10.51 -14.60 4.87
C ARG A 279 -9.10 -15.17 4.88
N GLY A 280 -8.17 -14.41 5.44
CA GLY A 280 -6.81 -14.84 5.76
C GLY A 280 -5.80 -14.27 4.80
#